data_AF-A0A447TLI0-F1
#
_entry.id   AF-A0A447TLI0-F1
#
_cell.length_a   1.000
_cell.length_b   1.000
_cell.length_c   1.000
_cell.angle_alpha   90.00
_cell.angle_beta   90.00
_cell.angle_gamma   90.00
#
_symmetry.space_group_name_H-M   'P 1'
#
loop_
_entity.id
_entity.type
_entity.pdbx_description
1 polymer ?
#
loop_
_entity_poly.entity_id
_entity_poly.type
_entity_poly.pdbx_seq_one_letter_code
_entity_poly.pdbx_strand_id
1 'polypeptide(L)' 'MPYTGCGVMASAIAMDKWRTKLLWKGAGLPIPAFELLDESSDFDAIERQLACPSSSSRRPKVRASA' A
#
# COMPACT_ATOMS: atom_id res chain seq x y z
N MET A 1 17.61 21.07 19.18
CA MET A 1 16.69 20.65 20.25
C MET A 1 16.77 19.13 20.36
N PRO A 2 16.97 18.54 21.55
CA PRO A 2 16.98 17.09 21.70
C PRO A 2 15.57 16.53 21.47
N TYR A 3 15.45 15.51 20.61
CA TYR A 3 14.19 14.86 20.29
C TYR A 3 14.02 13.61 21.16
N THR A 4 13.10 13.64 22.11
CA THR A 4 12.79 12.49 22.97
C THR A 4 11.84 11.54 22.25
N GLY A 5 12.25 10.28 22.07
CA GLY A 5 11.45 9.25 21.40
C GLY A 5 12.24 8.47 20.36
N CYS A 6 11.56 7.92 19.35
CA CYS A 6 12.15 7.05 18.32
C CYS A 6 13.08 7.76 17.32
N GLY A 7 13.27 9.08 17.44
CA GLY A 7 14.03 9.88 16.46
C GLY A 7 13.22 10.23 15.21
N VAL A 8 13.63 11.28 14.51
CA VAL A 8 12.95 11.79 13.30
C VAL A 8 12.89 10.72 12.20
N MET A 9 13.97 9.96 12.04
CA MET A 9 14.08 8.93 11.01
C MET A 9 13.10 7.77 11.23
N ALA A 10 12.91 7.30 12.47
CA ALA A 10 11.97 6.22 12.75
C ALA A 10 10.52 6.67 12.52
N SER A 11 10.18 7.90 12.90
CA SER A 11 8.87 8.50 12.60
C SER A 11 8.63 8.63 11.10
N ALA A 12 9.64 9.04 10.34
CA ALA A 12 9.55 9.15 8.88
C ALA A 12 9.31 7.80 8.21
N ILE A 13 9.99 6.74 8.66
CA ILE A 13 9.79 5.38 8.15
C ILE A 13 8.37 4.89 8.45
N ALA A 14 7.85 5.12 9.65
CA ALA A 14 6.51 4.70 10.04
C ALA A 14 5.41 5.39 9.19
N MET A 15 5.62 6.66 8.81
CA MET A 15 4.69 7.41 7.95
C MET A 15 4.79 7.05 6.47
N ASP A 16 5.89 6.43 6.02
CA ASP A 16 6.05 5.99 4.64
C ASP A 16 5.28 4.70 4.40
N LYS A 17 4.24 4.79 3.57
CA LYS A 17 3.31 3.70 3.25
C LYS A 17 4.01 2.47 2.66
N TRP A 18 5.09 2.66 1.90
CA TRP A 18 5.80 1.55 1.28
C TRP A 18 6.75 0.90 2.28
N ARG A 19 7.58 1.71 2.96
CA ARG A 19 8.57 1.24 3.93
C ARG A 19 7.91 0.52 5.11
N THR A 20 6.80 1.04 5.63
CA THR A 20 6.05 0.37 6.71
C THR A 20 5.52 -1.00 6.28
N LYS A 21 4.98 -1.12 5.05
CA LYS A 21 4.50 -2.41 4.54
C LYS A 21 5.64 -3.42 4.34
N LEU A 22 6.79 -2.97 3.83
CA LEU A 22 7.97 -3.82 3.71
C LEU A 22 8.47 -4.29 5.07
N LEU A 23 8.50 -3.39 6.06
CA LEU A 23 8.89 -3.72 7.43
C LEU A 23 7.97 -4.78 8.04
N TRP A 24 6.66 -4.64 7.85
CA TRP A 24 5.67 -5.62 8.32
C TRP A 24 5.79 -6.96 7.61
N LYS A 25 6.05 -6.96 6.29
CA LYS A 25 6.31 -8.18 5.52
C LYS A 25 7.56 -8.92 6.04
N GLY A 26 8.64 -8.18 6.28
CA GLY A 26 9.89 -8.72 6.84
C GLY A 26 9.73 -9.23 8.28
N ALA A 27 8.85 -8.60 9.06
CA ALA A 27 8.48 -9.03 10.40
C ALA A 27 7.49 -10.21 10.44
N GLY A 28 7.03 -10.70 9.28
CA GLY A 28 6.08 -11.81 9.19
C GLY A 28 4.64 -11.47 9.61
N LEU A 29 4.28 -10.18 9.65
CA LEU A 29 2.93 -9.75 9.98
C LEU A 29 1.99 -9.95 8.78
N PRO A 30 0.74 -10.41 9.00
CA PRO A 30 -0.23 -10.57 7.93
C PRO A 30 -0.64 -9.21 7.39
N ILE A 31 -0.21 -8.91 6.17
CA ILE A 31 -0.55 -7.68 5.45
C ILE A 31 -1.30 -8.01 4.16
N PRO A 32 -2.26 -7.17 3.74
CA PRO A 32 -2.96 -7.37 2.48
C PRO A 32 -1.97 -7.28 1.31
N ALA A 33 -2.26 -8.03 0.24
CA ALA A 33 -1.49 -7.94 -1.00
C ALA A 33 -1.42 -6.48 -1.47
N PHE A 34 -0.26 -6.07 -1.96
CA PHE A 34 -0.02 -4.72 -2.45
C PHE A 34 0.98 -4.77 -3.61
N GLU A 35 0.79 -3.87 -4.56
CA GLU A 35 1.66 -3.65 -5.72
C GLU A 35 2.01 -2.15 -5.76
N LEU A 36 3.18 -1.81 -6.31
CA LEU A 36 3.67 -0.44 -6.41
C LEU A 36 3.37 0.07 -7.83
N LEU A 37 2.41 0.98 -7.92
CA LEU A 37 1.96 1.52 -9.20
C LEU A 37 2.91 2.62 -9.68
N ASP A 38 3.35 2.50 -10.92
CA ASP A 38 3.99 3.56 -11.70
C ASP A 38 3.08 4.02 -12.87
N GLU A 39 3.53 4.99 -13.67
CA GLU A 39 2.76 5.54 -14.80
C GLU A 39 2.57 4.55 -15.95
N SER A 40 3.43 3.54 -16.07
CA SER A 40 3.38 2.47 -17.07
C SER A 40 2.63 1.23 -16.58
N SER A 41 2.17 1.24 -15.33
CA SER A 41 1.56 0.08 -14.69
C SER A 41 0.16 -0.16 -15.22
N ASP A 42 -0.09 -1.41 -15.61
CA ASP A 42 -1.41 -1.84 -16.09
C ASP A 42 -2.36 -2.06 -14.90
N PHE A 43 -3.20 -1.05 -14.65
CA PHE A 43 -4.19 -1.07 -13.59
C PHE A 43 -5.17 -2.25 -13.70
N ASP A 44 -5.52 -2.69 -14.92
CA ASP A 44 -6.48 -3.79 -15.12
C ASP A 44 -5.86 -5.14 -14.73
N ALA A 45 -4.59 -5.35 -15.10
CA ALA A 45 -3.85 -6.56 -14.72
C ALA A 45 -3.64 -6.62 -13.20
N ILE A 46 -3.29 -5.49 -12.59
CA ILE A 46 -3.05 -5.37 -11.14
C ILE A 46 -4.34 -5.55 -10.36
N GLU A 47 -5.46 -4.99 -10.83
CA GLU A 47 -6.77 -5.20 -10.23
C GLU A 47 -7.16 -6.68 -10.24
N ARG A 48 -6.92 -7.42 -11.32
CA ARG A 48 -7.17 -8.87 -11.38
C ARG A 48 -6.32 -9.69 -10.40
N GLN A 49 -5.08 -9.28 -10.15
CA GLN A 49 -4.19 -9.97 -9.20
C GLN A 49 -4.55 -9.67 -7.73
N LEU A 50 -4.96 -8.44 -7.44
CA LEU A 50 -5.39 -8.02 -6.10
C LEU A 50 -6.84 -8.40 -5.78
N ALA A 51 -7.68 -8.59 -6.80
CA ALA A 51 -9.04 -9.11 -6.70
C ALA A 51 -9.02 -10.62 -6.40
N CYS A 52 -8.59 -10.96 -5.19
CA CYS A 52 -8.70 -12.30 -4.63
C CYS A 52 -10.21 -12.65 -4.40
N PRO A 53 -10.63 -13.93 -4.51
CA PRO A 53 -12.02 -14.35 -4.79
C PRO A 53 -13.10 -14.06 -3.74
N SER A 54 -12.77 -13.40 -2.62
CA SER A 54 -13.71 -13.11 -1.54
C SER A 54 -14.33 -11.70 -1.56
N SER A 55 -13.94 -10.83 -2.50
CA SER A 55 -14.52 -9.49 -2.61
C SER A 55 -15.67 -9.44 -3.63
N SER A 56 -16.82 -10.01 -3.29
CA SER A 56 -18.08 -9.89 -4.05
C SER A 56 -18.72 -8.50 -4.00
N SER A 57 -17.97 -7.44 -3.66
CA SER A 57 -18.54 -6.12 -3.42
C SER A 57 -17.49 -5.01 -3.56
N ARG A 58 -17.17 -4.64 -4.80
CA ARG A 58 -16.76 -3.25 -5.11
C ARG A 58 -17.45 -2.83 -6.40
N ARG A 59 -18.41 -1.90 -6.25
CA ARG A 59 -19.09 -1.24 -7.37
C ARG A 59 -18.07 -0.53 -8.27
N PRO A 60 -18.35 -0.43 -9.58
CA PRO A 60 -17.47 0.26 -10.51
C PRO A 60 -17.33 1.72 -10.10
N LYS A 61 -16.09 2.14 -9.82
CA LYS A 61 -15.77 3.56 -9.66
C LYS A 61 -15.74 4.14 -11.08
N VAL A 62 -16.88 4.67 -11.50
CA VAL A 62 -17.04 5.39 -12.77
C VAL A 62 -15.91 6.40 -12.88
N ARG A 63 -15.06 6.24 -13.91
CA ARG A 63 -14.12 7.28 -14.35
C ARG A 63 -14.95 8.49 -14.74
N ALA A 64 -14.92 9.53 -13.91
CA ALA A 64 -15.38 10.84 -14.33
C ALA A 64 -14.32 11.42 -15.27
N SER A 65 -14.60 11.34 -16.57
CA SER A 65 -14.00 12.22 -17.57
C SER A 65 -14.69 13.59 -17.48
N ALA A 66 -13.91 14.65 -17.25
CA ALA A 66 -14.16 16.02 -17.69
C ALA A 66 -12.86 16.82 -17.57
#